data_AF-A0A8T1UJU0-F1
#
_entry.id   AF-A0A8T1UJU0-F1
#
_cell.length_a   1.000
_cell.length_b   1.000
_cell.length_c   1.000
_cell.angle_alpha   90.00
_cell.angle_beta   90.00
_cell.angle_gamma   90.00
#
_symmetry.space_group_name_H-M   'P 1'
#
loop_
_entity.id
_entity.type
_entity.pdbx_description
1 polymer ?
#
loop_
_entity_poly.entity_id
_entity_poly.type
_entity_poly.pdbx_seq_one_letter_code
_entity_poly.pdbx_strand_id
1 'polypeptide(L)'
;MWSNKHGESLGLFPGRKTLGPLFLMTATPVAATLITHVFVAHGGSVGSFLASGKSLAEIWPTPWDPTAWKLIGSFMVTQLVLMRVVPGRPSYGPVTPGGNVPEYKANGFQCFALSLALFLCGAFVFDLYPGGIVYDYMPEIISALNVFSFIFCFFLYVKGAFLWQSSSDCGTSGNPIFDFYWGTELYPRVLGWDVKLFTNCRCGLMFWAVGVLSYACKQREMYGYLSDSMAVSVALQLVYVAKFFWWEAGYMCSIDIMHDRAGYYLCWGCLVWVPSVYTSPAMYLVQNPINLGTPLALAIFITGVLMVGINYDADRQRQNFRAASGKTNVWGCPAEFIVACYETEKGEKKKSLLLTSGWWGLARHFHYVPEVLAAVSWTIPALASSPAPYFYSIFLAILLTDRAYRDDARCAHKYRQDWKKYCERVPSLILPKILTAEVRLSSLSCLVEFPYLLAGGKFYWDTVEYTQNTFQFDNGNADVNLATDMGAYGRSHTLLQNRVPIHGTDNLITVVQAAYKDMSADTLDDIFLTLQTVCDASYGRKHLYDSEKAVLAESDRGSLAFFEPAE
;
A
#
# COMPACT_ATOMS: atom_id res chain seq x y z
N MET A 1 -6.20 13.38 -9.11
CA MET A 1 -5.38 13.45 -7.89
C MET A 1 -4.12 14.30 -8.03
N TRP A 2 -3.84 14.86 -9.20
CA TRP A 2 -2.80 15.88 -9.36
C TRP A 2 -3.43 17.10 -10.02
N SER A 3 -3.12 18.29 -9.50
CA SER A 3 -3.35 19.56 -10.18
C SER A 3 -2.04 20.33 -10.12
N ASN A 4 -1.16 20.04 -11.08
CA ASN A 4 -0.40 21.11 -11.68
C ASN A 4 -1.31 21.76 -12.73
N LYS A 5 -1.15 23.06 -12.98
CA LYS A 5 -2.11 23.93 -13.73
C LYS A 5 -2.56 23.46 -15.12
N HIS A 6 -1.95 22.43 -15.70
CA HIS A 6 -2.11 22.05 -17.11
C HIS A 6 -2.35 20.55 -17.38
N GLY A 7 -2.76 19.76 -16.37
CA GLY A 7 -3.05 18.34 -16.56
C GLY A 7 -4.23 17.83 -15.76
N GLU A 8 -5.31 17.43 -16.44
CA GLU A 8 -6.37 16.63 -15.83
C GLU A 8 -5.82 15.23 -15.52
N SER A 9 -5.93 14.82 -14.26
CA SER A 9 -5.57 13.48 -13.82
C SER A 9 -6.60 12.45 -14.32
N LEU A 10 -6.45 12.02 -15.58
CA LEU A 10 -7.16 10.89 -16.18
C LEU A 10 -7.09 9.69 -15.23
N GLY A 11 -8.25 9.23 -14.78
CA GLY A 11 -8.40 8.05 -13.94
C GLY A 11 -9.42 7.11 -14.55
N LEU A 12 -9.39 5.85 -14.10
CA LEU A 12 -10.19 4.75 -14.68
C LEU A 12 -11.71 4.99 -14.67
N PHE A 13 -12.21 5.89 -13.80
CA PHE A 13 -13.64 6.13 -13.61
C PHE A 13 -14.03 7.60 -13.81
N PRO A 14 -15.13 7.91 -14.51
CA PRO A 14 -15.69 9.25 -14.58
C PRO A 14 -16.12 9.74 -13.19
N GLY A 15 -16.04 11.05 -12.96
CA GLY A 15 -16.44 11.64 -11.67
C GLY A 15 -15.44 11.48 -10.51
N ARG A 16 -14.20 11.02 -10.75
CA ARG A 16 -13.14 10.83 -9.72
C ARG A 16 -12.87 12.05 -8.82
N LYS A 17 -13.19 13.28 -9.25
CA LYS A 17 -13.10 14.49 -8.41
C LYS A 17 -14.18 14.60 -7.34
N THR A 18 -15.28 13.87 -7.43
CA THR A 18 -16.44 13.99 -6.53
C THR A 18 -16.93 12.64 -6.02
N LEU A 19 -17.26 11.72 -6.93
CA LEU A 19 -17.84 10.41 -6.58
C LEU A 19 -16.87 9.51 -5.82
N GLY A 20 -15.59 9.50 -6.22
CA GLY A 20 -14.54 8.76 -5.52
C GLY A 20 -14.34 9.22 -4.07
N PRO A 21 -14.06 10.52 -3.84
CA PRO A 21 -14.04 11.12 -2.50
C PRO A 21 -15.30 10.82 -1.68
N LEU A 22 -16.48 11.00 -2.26
CA LEU A 22 -17.76 10.78 -1.57
C LEU A 22 -17.93 9.32 -1.15
N PHE A 23 -17.67 8.38 -2.06
CA PHE A 23 -17.71 6.94 -1.77
C PHE A 23 -16.73 6.57 -0.65
N LEU A 24 -15.50 7.09 -0.67
CA LEU A 24 -14.53 6.84 0.40
C LEU A 24 -15.00 7.41 1.74
N MET A 25 -15.56 8.62 1.76
CA MET A 25 -16.10 9.23 2.98
C MET A 25 -17.32 8.48 3.54
N THR A 26 -18.13 7.81 2.70
CA THR A 26 -19.26 7.00 3.20
C THR A 26 -18.87 5.57 3.56
N ALA A 27 -17.99 4.94 2.79
CA ALA A 27 -17.64 3.52 2.97
C ALA A 27 -16.60 3.29 4.07
N THR A 28 -15.63 4.20 4.23
CA THR A 28 -14.51 3.97 5.16
C THR A 28 -14.89 4.04 6.66
N PRO A 29 -15.81 4.91 7.13
CA PRO A 29 -16.33 4.86 8.51
C PRO A 29 -17.06 3.57 8.83
N VAL A 30 -17.84 3.06 7.85
CA VAL A 30 -18.58 1.79 7.97
C VAL A 30 -17.59 0.63 8.05
N ALA A 31 -16.59 0.60 7.16
CA ALA A 31 -15.55 -0.43 7.18
C ALA A 31 -14.78 -0.45 8.51
N ALA A 32 -14.35 0.70 9.02
CA ALA A 32 -13.64 0.78 10.31
C ALA A 32 -14.49 0.23 11.47
N THR A 33 -15.78 0.60 11.52
CA THR A 33 -16.72 0.16 12.57
C THR A 33 -16.99 -1.35 12.48
N LEU A 34 -17.23 -1.87 11.27
CA LEU A 34 -17.42 -3.30 11.03
C LEU A 34 -16.18 -4.12 11.40
N ILE A 35 -14.99 -3.68 11.02
CA ILE A 35 -13.72 -4.33 11.35
C ILE A 35 -13.56 -4.46 12.86
N THR A 36 -13.68 -3.35 13.60
CA THR A 36 -13.58 -3.36 15.06
C THR A 36 -14.67 -4.22 15.71
N HIS A 37 -15.91 -4.20 15.21
CA HIS A 37 -16.98 -5.06 15.72
C HIS A 37 -16.69 -6.55 15.49
N VAL A 38 -16.20 -6.95 14.31
CA VAL A 38 -15.85 -8.35 14.03
C VAL A 38 -14.74 -8.85 14.95
N PHE A 39 -13.74 -8.02 15.26
CA PHE A 39 -12.67 -8.40 16.19
C PHE A 39 -13.11 -8.43 17.67
N VAL A 40 -13.93 -7.47 18.11
CA VAL A 40 -14.32 -7.33 19.54
C VAL A 40 -15.57 -8.15 19.91
N ALA A 41 -16.57 -8.27 19.03
CA ALA A 41 -17.81 -9.01 19.33
C ALA A 41 -17.82 -10.46 18.82
N HIS A 42 -17.00 -10.78 17.81
CA HIS A 42 -16.98 -12.09 17.15
C HIS A 42 -15.59 -12.77 17.14
N GLY A 43 -14.63 -12.26 17.93
CA GLY A 43 -13.27 -12.81 18.03
C GLY A 43 -12.52 -12.88 16.69
N GLY A 44 -12.89 -12.07 15.70
CA GLY A 44 -12.32 -12.11 14.34
C GLY A 44 -12.94 -13.17 13.42
N SER A 45 -14.07 -13.78 13.79
CA SER A 45 -14.78 -14.75 12.94
C SER A 45 -15.82 -14.06 12.05
N VAL A 46 -15.49 -13.89 10.77
CA VAL A 46 -16.43 -13.36 9.75
C VAL A 46 -17.66 -14.27 9.60
N GLY A 47 -17.49 -15.60 9.75
CA GLY A 47 -18.62 -16.54 9.73
C GLY A 47 -19.59 -16.35 10.90
N SER A 48 -19.08 -16.14 12.11
CA SER A 48 -19.90 -15.82 13.30
C SER A 48 -20.64 -14.49 13.12
N PHE A 49 -19.96 -13.49 12.57
CA PHE A 49 -20.58 -12.19 12.26
C PHE A 49 -21.74 -12.32 11.27
N LEU A 50 -21.53 -12.99 10.12
CA LEU A 50 -22.56 -13.19 9.11
C LEU A 50 -23.73 -14.04 9.64
N ALA A 51 -23.44 -15.07 10.44
CA ALA A 51 -24.46 -15.92 11.06
C ALA A 51 -25.30 -15.18 12.14
N SER A 52 -24.80 -14.06 12.69
CA SER A 52 -25.55 -13.27 13.67
C SER A 52 -26.78 -12.57 13.08
N GLY A 53 -26.81 -12.36 11.75
CA GLY A 53 -27.90 -11.69 11.05
C GLY A 53 -28.13 -10.21 11.41
N LYS A 54 -27.27 -9.62 12.26
CA LYS A 54 -27.45 -8.25 12.76
C LYS A 54 -27.32 -7.22 11.64
N SER A 55 -28.21 -6.24 11.66
CA SER A 55 -28.16 -5.07 10.80
C SER A 55 -27.06 -4.11 11.22
N LEU A 56 -26.57 -3.29 10.28
CA LEU A 56 -25.55 -2.27 10.57
C LEU A 56 -25.96 -1.31 11.70
N ALA A 57 -27.26 -1.03 11.84
CA ALA A 57 -27.78 -0.17 12.90
C ALA A 57 -27.71 -0.79 14.30
N GLU A 58 -27.82 -2.13 14.42
CA GLU A 58 -27.66 -2.86 15.69
C GLU A 58 -26.18 -3.10 16.05
N ILE A 59 -25.32 -3.09 15.04
CA ILE A 59 -23.85 -3.21 15.16
C ILE A 59 -23.21 -1.88 15.56
N TRP A 60 -23.79 -0.75 15.15
CA TRP A 60 -23.20 0.58 15.30
C TRP A 60 -23.16 1.02 16.78
N PRO A 61 -21.97 1.13 17.40
CA PRO A 61 -21.86 1.55 18.80
C PRO A 61 -22.29 3.01 18.95
N THR A 62 -22.85 3.38 20.10
CA THR A 62 -23.20 4.79 20.34
C THR A 62 -21.95 5.68 20.26
N PRO A 63 -21.93 6.72 19.39
CA PRO A 63 -20.80 7.65 19.33
C PRO A 63 -20.80 8.62 20.53
N TRP A 64 -21.75 8.49 21.46
CA TRP A 64 -21.97 9.42 22.58
C TRP A 64 -21.65 8.80 23.94
N ASP A 65 -20.96 7.65 23.99
CA ASP A 65 -20.54 7.06 25.27
C ASP A 65 -19.62 8.04 26.05
N PRO A 66 -19.98 8.42 27.30
CA PRO A 66 -19.20 9.38 28.07
C PRO A 66 -17.80 8.90 28.44
N THR A 67 -17.57 7.59 28.53
CA THR A 67 -16.25 7.02 28.86
C THR A 67 -15.33 7.05 27.65
N ALA A 68 -15.81 6.66 26.47
CA ALA A 68 -15.08 6.79 25.21
C ALA A 68 -14.63 8.24 24.95
N TRP A 69 -15.51 9.23 25.14
CA TRP A 69 -15.13 10.65 25.01
C TRP A 69 -14.13 11.11 26.08
N LYS A 70 -14.20 10.61 27.32
CA LYS A 70 -13.19 10.88 28.34
C LYS A 70 -11.84 10.30 27.93
N LEU A 71 -11.79 9.06 27.44
CA LEU A 71 -10.57 8.39 26.98
C LEU A 71 -9.94 9.15 25.80
N ILE A 72 -10.72 9.45 24.76
CA ILE A 72 -10.28 10.24 23.61
C ILE A 72 -9.77 11.62 24.05
N GLY A 73 -10.55 12.36 24.84
CA GLY A 73 -10.22 13.72 25.26
C GLY A 73 -8.97 13.78 26.14
N SER A 74 -8.88 12.94 27.17
CA SER A 74 -7.72 12.86 28.06
C SER A 74 -6.45 12.45 27.30
N PHE A 75 -6.54 11.49 26.39
CA PHE A 75 -5.43 11.10 25.54
C PHE A 75 -5.00 12.26 24.63
N MET A 76 -5.91 12.86 23.85
CA MET A 76 -5.60 13.97 22.95
C MET A 76 -5.01 15.18 23.68
N VAL A 77 -5.56 15.55 24.83
CA VAL A 77 -5.03 16.65 25.66
C VAL A 77 -3.63 16.31 26.16
N THR A 78 -3.40 15.09 26.67
CA THR A 78 -2.06 14.63 27.08
C THR A 78 -1.07 14.72 25.92
N GLN A 79 -1.46 14.30 24.72
CA GLN A 79 -0.61 14.38 23.53
C GLN A 79 -0.29 15.82 23.09
N LEU A 80 -1.26 16.74 23.14
CA LEU A 80 -1.04 18.18 22.87
C LEU A 80 -0.10 18.83 23.89
N VAL A 81 -0.26 18.47 25.17
CA VAL A 81 0.59 18.93 26.28
C VAL A 81 2.02 18.42 26.11
N LEU A 82 2.21 17.10 25.91
CA LEU A 82 3.53 16.51 25.70
C LEU A 82 4.23 17.11 24.48
N MET A 83 3.51 17.22 23.35
CA MET A 83 4.02 17.83 22.10
C MET A 83 4.57 19.25 22.33
N ARG A 84 3.96 20.05 23.20
CA ARG A 84 4.43 21.41 23.54
C ARG A 84 5.53 21.42 24.60
N VAL A 85 5.32 20.75 25.73
CA VAL A 85 6.13 20.85 26.94
C VAL A 85 7.45 20.09 26.82
N VAL A 86 7.41 18.83 26.36
CA VAL A 86 8.59 17.95 26.31
C VAL A 86 9.67 18.59 25.43
N PRO A 87 10.91 18.78 25.92
CA PRO A 87 11.97 19.46 25.18
C PRO A 87 12.33 18.68 23.89
N GLY A 88 12.93 19.37 22.94
CA GLY A 88 13.28 18.79 21.64
C GLY A 88 14.03 19.79 20.79
N ARG A 89 14.87 19.30 19.88
CA ARG A 89 15.61 20.16 18.95
C ARG A 89 14.66 20.68 17.87
N PRO A 90 14.82 21.92 17.37
CA PRO A 90 14.09 22.35 16.18
C PRO A 90 14.49 21.48 14.99
N SER A 91 13.51 21.14 14.16
CA SER A 91 13.65 20.34 12.95
C SER A 91 12.81 20.98 11.85
N TYR A 92 13.36 21.07 10.65
CA TYR A 92 12.73 21.77 9.53
C TYR A 92 12.32 20.76 8.47
N GLY A 93 11.07 20.85 8.02
CA GLY A 93 10.63 20.16 6.83
C GLY A 93 11.21 20.81 5.55
N PRO A 94 10.97 20.20 4.39
CA PRO A 94 11.46 20.72 3.11
C PRO A 94 10.70 21.99 2.68
N VAL A 95 11.34 22.80 1.84
CA VAL A 95 10.76 24.02 1.26
C VAL A 95 9.53 23.66 0.42
N THR A 96 8.41 24.33 0.66
CA THR A 96 7.13 24.11 -0.02
C THR A 96 7.08 24.83 -1.38
N PRO A 97 6.10 24.52 -2.26
CA PRO A 97 5.88 25.29 -3.49
C PRO A 97 5.60 26.79 -3.22
N GLY A 98 4.88 27.11 -2.13
CA GLY A 98 4.68 28.47 -1.65
C GLY A 98 5.93 29.16 -1.11
N GLY A 99 7.04 28.44 -0.95
CA GLY A 99 8.31 28.94 -0.43
C GLY A 99 8.44 28.92 1.10
N ASN A 100 7.48 28.33 1.81
CA ASN A 100 7.51 28.22 3.26
C ASN A 100 8.43 27.06 3.69
N VAL A 101 8.86 27.09 4.95
CA VAL A 101 9.61 26.00 5.60
C VAL A 101 8.89 25.66 6.91
N PRO A 102 8.25 24.49 7.03
CA PRO A 102 7.54 24.14 8.25
C PRO A 102 8.53 23.75 9.35
N GLU A 103 8.41 24.41 10.51
CA GLU A 103 9.22 24.13 11.71
C GLU A 103 8.50 23.17 12.66
N TYR A 104 9.20 22.15 13.11
CA TYR A 104 8.74 21.11 14.03
C TYR A 104 9.69 20.98 15.24
N LYS A 105 9.18 20.41 16.33
CA LYS A 105 9.96 20.08 17.53
C LYS A 105 10.25 18.58 17.54
N ALA A 106 11.51 18.19 17.39
CA ALA A 106 11.92 16.78 17.42
C ALA A 106 11.93 16.26 18.87
N ASN A 107 10.74 15.87 19.34
CA ASN A 107 10.49 15.34 20.68
C ASN A 107 9.69 14.03 20.68
N GLY A 108 9.41 13.43 19.51
CA GLY A 108 8.55 12.25 19.36
C GLY A 108 8.95 11.07 20.24
N PHE A 109 10.21 10.66 20.23
CA PHE A 109 10.66 9.52 21.05
C PHE A 109 10.50 9.75 22.57
N GLN A 110 10.70 10.99 23.03
CA GLN A 110 10.48 11.35 24.44
C GLN A 110 8.98 11.37 24.77
N CYS A 111 8.14 11.92 23.88
CA CYS A 111 6.69 11.87 24.02
C CYS A 111 6.17 10.43 24.01
N PHE A 112 6.77 9.54 23.21
CA PHE A 112 6.46 8.11 23.15
C PHE A 112 6.78 7.39 24.45
N ALA A 113 8.02 7.48 24.92
CA ALA A 113 8.42 6.88 26.20
C ALA A 113 7.55 7.38 27.36
N LEU A 114 7.25 8.70 27.40
CA LEU A 114 6.36 9.29 28.41
C LEU A 114 4.91 8.82 28.26
N SER A 115 4.38 8.67 27.04
CA SER A 115 3.00 8.18 26.82
C SER A 115 2.83 6.75 27.31
N LEU A 116 3.82 5.88 27.04
CA LEU A 116 3.79 4.50 27.53
C LEU A 116 3.96 4.43 29.04
N ALA A 117 4.88 5.22 29.61
CA ALA A 117 5.08 5.30 31.05
C ALA A 117 3.83 5.83 31.78
N LEU A 118 3.21 6.90 31.28
CA LEU A 118 1.96 7.44 31.83
C LEU A 118 0.82 6.41 31.74
N PHE A 119 0.69 5.70 30.61
CA PHE A 119 -0.33 4.67 30.46
C PHE A 119 -0.16 3.53 31.48
N LEU A 120 1.05 2.97 31.58
CA LEU A 120 1.36 1.85 32.47
C LEU A 120 1.35 2.25 33.95
N CYS A 121 1.86 3.43 34.32
CA CYS A 121 1.76 3.92 35.70
C CYS A 121 0.31 4.23 36.09
N GLY A 122 -0.49 4.79 35.18
CA GLY A 122 -1.92 5.01 35.41
C GLY A 122 -2.68 3.72 35.70
N ALA A 123 -2.38 2.64 34.97
CA ALA A 123 -2.98 1.32 35.20
C ALA A 123 -2.45 0.58 36.43
N PHE A 124 -1.12 0.52 36.62
CA PHE A 124 -0.50 -0.43 37.58
C PHE A 124 0.10 0.20 38.84
N VAL A 125 0.29 1.53 38.88
CA VAL A 125 0.87 2.24 40.04
C VAL A 125 -0.16 3.11 40.74
N PHE A 126 -1.04 3.75 39.97
CA PHE A 126 -2.05 4.69 40.47
C PHE A 126 -3.49 4.14 40.43
N ASP A 127 -3.70 2.96 39.84
CA ASP A 127 -5.00 2.26 39.74
C ASP A 127 -6.15 3.16 39.23
N LEU A 128 -5.84 4.01 38.24
CA LEU A 128 -6.78 5.00 37.69
C LEU A 128 -7.80 4.38 36.73
N TYR A 129 -7.45 3.26 36.11
CA TYR A 129 -8.26 2.52 35.14
C TYR A 129 -7.70 1.10 34.92
N PRO A 130 -8.54 0.12 34.53
CA PRO A 130 -8.07 -1.21 34.10
C PRO A 130 -7.11 -1.11 32.91
N GLY A 131 -6.08 -1.95 32.87
CA GLY A 131 -5.12 -1.96 31.76
C GLY A 131 -5.79 -2.28 30.42
N GLY A 132 -6.82 -3.11 30.40
CA GLY A 132 -7.62 -3.48 29.23
C GLY A 132 -8.63 -2.44 28.73
N ILE A 133 -8.74 -1.28 29.36
CA ILE A 133 -9.84 -0.31 29.12
C ILE A 133 -9.99 0.15 27.66
N VAL A 134 -8.90 0.23 26.88
CA VAL A 134 -8.99 0.66 25.47
C VAL A 134 -9.64 -0.43 24.61
N TYR A 135 -9.45 -1.72 24.94
CA TYR A 135 -10.13 -2.80 24.25
C TYR A 135 -11.64 -2.79 24.52
N ASP A 136 -12.02 -2.63 25.78
CA ASP A 136 -13.41 -2.71 26.23
C ASP A 136 -14.32 -1.64 25.60
N TYR A 137 -13.77 -0.44 25.39
CA TYR A 137 -14.48 0.68 24.74
C TYR A 137 -14.05 0.89 23.28
N MET A 138 -13.33 -0.04 22.66
CA MET A 138 -12.82 0.14 21.29
C MET A 138 -13.93 0.41 20.25
N PRO A 139 -15.09 -0.27 20.26
CA PRO A 139 -16.19 0.03 19.34
C PRO A 139 -16.72 1.46 19.49
N GLU A 140 -16.98 1.90 20.73
CA GLU A 140 -17.44 3.24 21.08
C GLU A 140 -16.41 4.31 20.74
N ILE A 141 -15.12 4.03 20.96
CA ILE A 141 -14.00 4.90 20.59
C ILE A 141 -13.95 5.10 19.07
N ILE A 142 -14.10 4.05 18.25
CA ILE A 142 -14.16 4.19 16.79
C ILE A 142 -15.41 4.98 16.34
N SER A 143 -16.57 4.74 16.96
CA SER A 143 -17.80 5.46 16.66
C SER A 143 -17.69 6.96 16.99
N ALA A 144 -17.15 7.29 18.17
CA ALA A 144 -16.89 8.67 18.59
C ALA A 144 -15.78 9.35 17.75
N LEU A 145 -14.69 8.65 17.43
CA LEU A 145 -13.61 9.19 16.59
C LEU A 145 -14.04 9.42 15.14
N ASN A 146 -14.98 8.63 14.61
CA ASN A 146 -15.65 8.93 13.34
C ASN A 146 -16.33 10.30 13.40
N VAL A 147 -17.24 10.52 14.36
CA VAL A 147 -17.96 11.79 14.53
C VAL A 147 -17.00 12.96 14.76
N PHE A 148 -16.00 12.79 15.65
CA PHE A 148 -14.95 13.77 15.90
C PHE A 148 -14.20 14.13 14.61
N SER A 149 -13.78 13.14 13.82
CA SER A 149 -12.99 13.36 12.62
C SER A 149 -13.77 14.11 11.54
N PHE A 150 -15.07 13.83 11.36
CA PHE A 150 -15.92 14.62 10.45
C PHE A 150 -16.03 16.08 10.89
N ILE A 151 -16.31 16.33 12.17
CA ILE A 151 -16.41 17.70 12.73
C ILE A 151 -15.07 18.42 12.62
N PHE A 152 -13.96 17.74 12.93
CA PHE A 152 -12.62 18.31 12.85
C PHE A 152 -12.21 18.64 11.41
N CYS A 153 -12.46 17.76 10.45
CA CYS A 153 -12.18 18.02 9.04
C CYS A 153 -13.10 19.12 8.46
N PHE A 154 -14.34 19.22 8.94
CA PHE A 154 -15.24 20.33 8.59
C PHE A 154 -14.68 21.67 9.11
N PHE A 155 -14.22 21.71 10.35
CA PHE A 155 -13.53 22.86 10.91
C PHE A 155 -12.27 23.23 10.10
N LEU A 156 -11.42 22.27 9.71
CA LEU A 156 -10.24 22.54 8.87
C LEU A 156 -10.63 23.09 7.49
N TYR A 157 -11.67 22.53 6.86
CA TYR A 157 -12.20 23.02 5.58
C TYR A 157 -12.65 24.48 5.71
N VAL A 158 -13.53 24.78 6.67
CA VAL A 158 -14.06 26.14 6.90
C VAL A 158 -12.94 27.12 7.26
N LYS A 159 -12.00 26.72 8.12
CA LYS A 159 -10.84 27.52 8.53
C LYS A 159 -10.02 27.95 7.31
N GLY A 160 -9.59 27.01 6.48
CA GLY A 160 -8.70 27.29 5.35
C GLY A 160 -9.40 27.91 4.13
N ALA A 161 -10.69 27.64 3.93
CA ALA A 161 -11.48 28.21 2.83
C ALA A 161 -11.99 29.62 3.12
N PHE A 162 -12.43 29.92 4.35
CA PHE A 162 -13.23 31.12 4.63
C PHE A 162 -12.74 31.99 5.80
N LEU A 163 -11.95 31.46 6.73
CA LEU A 163 -11.60 32.19 7.97
C LEU A 163 -10.16 32.74 7.95
N TRP A 164 -9.17 31.91 8.23
CA TRP A 164 -7.76 32.33 8.28
C TRP A 164 -6.84 31.20 7.83
N GLN A 165 -5.95 31.50 6.89
CA GLN A 165 -4.95 30.58 6.37
C GLN A 165 -3.66 30.67 7.20
N SER A 166 -3.01 29.54 7.45
CA SER A 166 -1.81 29.47 8.31
C SER A 166 -0.51 29.78 7.56
N SER A 167 -0.52 29.62 6.23
CA SER A 167 0.57 29.95 5.31
C SER A 167 0.03 30.16 3.91
N SER A 168 0.90 30.56 2.97
CA SER A 168 0.57 30.66 1.54
C SER A 168 0.36 29.30 0.85
N ASP A 169 0.60 28.15 1.52
CA ASP A 169 0.31 26.81 1.00
C ASP A 169 -1.18 26.42 1.23
N CYS A 170 -2.08 27.36 0.94
CA CYS A 170 -3.53 27.21 1.01
C CYS A 170 -4.17 27.22 -0.39
N GLY A 171 -5.42 26.80 -0.51
CA GLY A 171 -6.17 26.88 -1.77
C GLY A 171 -7.31 25.87 -1.87
N THR A 172 -8.25 26.18 -2.75
CA THR A 172 -9.48 25.42 -3.03
C THR A 172 -9.51 24.95 -4.47
N SER A 173 -10.07 23.77 -4.75
CA SER A 173 -10.33 23.27 -6.10
C SER A 173 -11.62 23.83 -6.73
N GLY A 174 -12.45 24.51 -5.93
CA GLY A 174 -13.78 24.97 -6.34
C GLY A 174 -14.86 23.88 -6.19
N ASN A 175 -14.51 22.70 -5.70
CA ASN A 175 -15.43 21.61 -5.39
C ASN A 175 -15.40 21.31 -3.88
N PRO A 176 -16.42 21.71 -3.10
CA PRO A 176 -16.46 21.52 -1.65
C PRO A 176 -16.26 20.07 -1.19
N ILE A 177 -16.76 19.09 -1.95
CA ILE A 177 -16.61 17.65 -1.64
C ILE A 177 -15.14 17.23 -1.76
N PHE A 178 -14.44 17.71 -2.80
CA PHE A 178 -13.02 17.45 -2.97
C PHE A 178 -12.17 18.21 -1.94
N ASP A 179 -12.51 19.46 -1.64
CA ASP A 179 -11.75 20.32 -0.74
C ASP A 179 -11.89 19.89 0.74
N PHE A 180 -13.04 19.35 1.14
CA PHE A 180 -13.19 18.67 2.44
C PHE A 180 -12.40 17.35 2.48
N TYR A 181 -12.46 16.54 1.41
CA TYR A 181 -11.78 15.26 1.34
C TYR A 181 -10.25 15.40 1.38
N TRP A 182 -9.72 16.29 0.54
CA TRP A 182 -8.29 16.49 0.33
C TRP A 182 -7.68 17.47 1.34
N GLY A 183 -8.43 18.50 1.74
CA GLY A 183 -7.97 19.57 2.62
C GLY A 183 -7.58 20.84 1.85
N THR A 184 -7.84 21.99 2.49
CA THR A 184 -7.62 23.33 1.93
C THR A 184 -6.22 23.89 2.23
N GLU A 185 -5.61 23.49 3.33
CA GLU A 185 -4.26 23.89 3.75
C GLU A 185 -3.28 22.71 3.74
N LEU A 186 -2.03 22.98 3.33
CA LEU A 186 -0.96 21.98 3.41
C LEU A 186 -0.42 21.82 4.85
N TYR A 187 -0.29 22.90 5.62
CA TYR A 187 0.18 22.88 7.02
C TYR A 187 -0.69 23.76 7.92
N PRO A 188 -1.97 23.40 8.17
CA PRO A 188 -2.80 24.18 9.06
C PRO A 188 -2.25 24.17 10.49
N ARG A 189 -2.23 25.35 11.10
CA ARG A 189 -1.89 25.53 12.52
C ARG A 189 -3.09 26.05 13.29
N VAL A 190 -3.31 25.48 14.47
CA VAL A 190 -4.39 25.85 15.39
C VAL A 190 -3.74 26.14 16.73
N LEU A 191 -3.86 27.38 17.23
CA LEU A 191 -3.25 27.84 18.48
C LEU A 191 -1.73 27.53 18.62
N GLY A 192 -1.03 27.46 17.47
CA GLY A 192 0.40 27.14 17.37
C GLY A 192 0.76 25.65 17.32
N TRP A 193 -0.21 24.72 17.44
CA TRP A 193 0.02 23.31 17.14
C TRP A 193 -0.11 23.04 15.65
N ASP A 194 0.80 22.23 15.11
CA ASP A 194 0.75 21.71 13.74
C ASP A 194 -0.22 20.54 13.66
N VAL A 195 -1.25 20.66 12.82
CA VAL A 195 -2.35 19.70 12.75
C VAL A 195 -1.88 18.33 12.24
N LYS A 196 -0.98 18.27 11.25
CA LYS A 196 -0.50 17.01 10.68
C LYS A 196 0.37 16.24 11.67
N LEU A 197 1.31 16.93 12.31
CA LEU A 197 2.16 16.32 13.33
C LEU A 197 1.31 15.83 14.51
N PHE A 198 0.26 16.57 14.86
CA PHE A 198 -0.71 16.15 15.86
C PHE A 198 -1.51 14.91 15.43
N THR A 199 -2.28 14.95 14.34
CA THR A 199 -3.16 13.83 13.94
C THR A 199 -2.39 12.56 13.62
N ASN A 200 -1.29 12.68 12.86
CA ASN A 200 -0.59 11.51 12.34
C ASN A 200 0.32 10.89 13.41
N CYS A 201 1.18 11.70 14.01
CA CYS A 201 2.23 11.20 14.89
C CYS A 201 1.77 11.14 16.35
N ARG A 202 1.21 12.24 16.88
CA ARG A 202 0.87 12.32 18.31
C ARG A 202 -0.46 11.64 18.66
N CYS A 203 -1.45 11.63 17.77
CA CYS A 203 -2.68 10.86 17.96
C CYS A 203 -2.57 9.45 17.38
N GLY A 204 -2.53 9.29 16.05
CA GLY A 204 -2.65 7.99 15.40
C GLY A 204 -1.56 6.98 15.80
N LEU A 205 -0.29 7.31 15.54
CA LEU A 205 0.82 6.39 15.81
C LEU A 205 1.11 6.21 17.31
N MET A 206 0.84 7.21 18.13
CA MET A 206 0.94 7.07 19.59
C MET A 206 -0.18 6.20 20.16
N PHE A 207 -1.40 6.34 19.63
CA PHE A 207 -2.52 5.48 19.99
C PHE A 207 -2.22 4.03 19.64
N TRP A 208 -1.63 3.76 18.47
CA TRP A 208 -1.26 2.39 18.08
C TRP A 208 -0.45 1.70 19.19
N ALA A 209 0.60 2.35 19.71
CA ALA A 209 1.42 1.78 20.77
C ALA A 209 0.69 1.61 22.12
N VAL A 210 -0.17 2.55 22.51
CA VAL A 210 -0.97 2.46 23.75
C VAL A 210 -2.06 1.39 23.63
N GLY A 211 -2.74 1.32 22.49
CA GLY A 211 -3.81 0.35 22.21
C GLY A 211 -3.30 -1.08 22.28
N VAL A 212 -2.20 -1.42 21.60
CA VAL A 212 -1.65 -2.79 21.62
C VAL A 212 -1.18 -3.23 23.01
N LEU A 213 -0.69 -2.30 23.85
CA LEU A 213 -0.39 -2.57 25.25
C LEU A 213 -1.66 -2.80 26.08
N SER A 214 -2.72 -2.01 25.85
CA SER A 214 -4.01 -2.23 26.50
C SER A 214 -4.60 -3.59 26.12
N TYR A 215 -4.46 -4.02 24.85
CA TYR A 215 -4.93 -5.33 24.39
C TYR A 215 -4.16 -6.48 25.05
N ALA A 216 -2.84 -6.34 25.23
CA ALA A 216 -2.04 -7.28 26.02
C ALA A 216 -2.51 -7.36 27.49
N CYS A 217 -2.81 -6.21 28.10
CA CYS A 217 -3.39 -6.16 29.44
C CYS A 217 -4.76 -6.87 29.49
N LYS A 218 -5.62 -6.63 28.49
CA LYS A 218 -6.94 -7.26 28.39
C LYS A 218 -6.87 -8.78 28.29
N GLN A 219 -5.98 -9.32 27.47
CA GLN A 219 -5.79 -10.77 27.38
C GLN A 219 -5.38 -11.35 28.75
N ARG A 220 -4.46 -10.68 29.47
CA ARG A 220 -4.07 -11.08 30.82
C ARG A 220 -5.21 -10.98 31.84
N GLU A 221 -6.07 -9.96 31.74
CA GLU A 221 -7.28 -9.84 32.58
C GLU A 221 -8.28 -10.98 32.31
N MET A 222 -8.44 -11.40 31.05
CA MET A 222 -9.40 -12.44 30.64
C MET A 222 -8.95 -13.87 30.97
N TYR A 223 -7.66 -14.19 30.82
CA TYR A 223 -7.14 -15.56 30.98
C TYR A 223 -6.18 -15.75 32.16
N GLY A 224 -5.79 -14.68 32.86
CA GLY A 224 -4.80 -14.71 33.95
C GLY A 224 -3.34 -14.77 33.47
N TYR A 225 -3.09 -15.00 32.18
CA TYR A 225 -1.75 -15.04 31.56
C TYR A 225 -1.74 -14.31 30.21
N LEU A 226 -0.54 -14.00 29.72
CA LEU A 226 -0.30 -13.43 28.40
C LEU A 226 0.25 -14.52 27.47
N SER A 227 -0.34 -14.71 26.29
CA SER A 227 0.15 -15.69 25.31
C SER A 227 1.44 -15.22 24.65
N ASP A 228 2.31 -16.15 24.24
CA ASP A 228 3.54 -15.82 23.53
C ASP A 228 3.25 -15.17 22.16
N SER A 229 2.16 -15.57 21.49
CA SER A 229 1.65 -14.93 20.28
C SER A 229 1.32 -13.44 20.47
N MET A 230 0.62 -13.09 21.55
CA MET A 230 0.31 -11.70 21.90
C MET A 230 1.59 -10.95 22.24
N ALA A 231 2.46 -11.53 23.07
CA ALA A 231 3.73 -10.92 23.46
C ALA A 231 4.61 -10.58 22.25
N VAL A 232 4.77 -11.50 21.29
CA VAL A 232 5.54 -11.27 20.06
C VAL A 232 4.88 -10.22 19.16
N SER A 233 3.57 -10.32 18.93
CA SER A 233 2.83 -9.37 18.08
C SER A 233 2.91 -7.93 18.62
N VAL A 234 2.71 -7.76 19.93
CA VAL A 234 2.75 -6.46 20.60
C VAL A 234 4.18 -5.92 20.67
N ALA A 235 5.17 -6.75 21.01
CA ALA A 235 6.56 -6.32 21.05
C ALA A 235 7.08 -5.86 19.69
N LEU A 236 6.73 -6.57 18.60
CA LEU A 236 7.10 -6.15 17.24
C LEU A 236 6.45 -4.82 16.82
N GLN A 237 5.17 -4.62 17.11
CA GLN A 237 4.48 -3.36 16.85
C GLN A 237 5.08 -2.20 17.66
N LEU A 238 5.44 -2.44 18.93
CA LEU A 238 6.13 -1.44 19.76
C LEU A 238 7.54 -1.12 19.23
N VAL A 239 8.31 -2.10 18.76
CA VAL A 239 9.62 -1.88 18.11
C VAL A 239 9.46 -1.05 16.84
N TYR A 240 8.45 -1.35 16.01
CA TYR A 240 8.15 -0.57 14.81
C TYR A 240 7.81 0.90 15.15
N VAL A 241 6.89 1.14 16.09
CA VAL A 241 6.47 2.49 16.47
C VAL A 241 7.61 3.24 17.19
N ALA A 242 8.42 2.55 18.01
CA ALA A 242 9.63 3.12 18.60
C ALA A 242 10.64 3.57 17.53
N LYS A 243 10.88 2.74 16.49
CA LYS A 243 11.72 3.10 15.32
C LYS A 243 11.15 4.32 14.59
N PHE A 244 9.82 4.40 14.42
CA PHE A 244 9.19 5.58 13.83
C PHE A 244 9.52 6.85 14.62
N PHE A 245 9.29 6.85 15.94
CA PHE A 245 9.52 8.05 16.76
C PHE A 245 11.00 8.39 16.94
N TRP A 246 11.90 7.40 16.88
CA TRP A 246 13.35 7.63 16.84
C TRP A 246 13.79 8.35 15.55
N TRP A 247 13.07 8.11 14.44
CA TRP A 247 13.33 8.69 13.12
C TRP A 247 12.31 9.78 12.71
N GLU A 248 11.54 10.33 13.65
CA GLU A 248 10.43 11.25 13.39
C GLU A 248 10.77 12.41 12.43
N ALA A 249 11.96 13.02 12.59
CA ALA A 249 12.41 14.10 11.72
C ALA A 249 12.54 13.70 10.24
N GLY A 250 12.83 12.42 9.96
CA GLY A 250 12.84 11.87 8.61
C GLY A 250 11.44 11.72 8.02
N TYR A 251 10.44 11.41 8.85
CA TYR A 251 9.04 11.33 8.41
C TYR A 251 8.45 12.69 8.01
N MET A 252 8.98 13.81 8.52
CA MET A 252 8.60 15.16 8.07
C MET A 252 8.96 15.43 6.60
N CYS A 253 9.80 14.59 6.00
CA CYS A 253 10.17 14.60 4.58
C CYS A 253 9.45 13.50 3.77
N SER A 254 8.34 12.95 4.28
CA SER A 254 7.49 11.97 3.59
C SER A 254 6.44 12.65 2.70
N ILE A 255 5.90 11.92 1.72
CA ILE A 255 4.80 12.38 0.85
C ILE A 255 3.58 12.88 1.64
N ASP A 256 3.22 12.18 2.71
CA ASP A 256 2.03 12.44 3.54
C ASP A 256 2.13 13.82 4.23
N ILE A 257 3.35 14.21 4.60
CA ILE A 257 3.64 15.52 5.19
C ILE A 257 3.89 16.57 4.10
N MET A 258 4.63 16.25 3.04
CA MET A 258 5.08 17.20 2.00
C MET A 258 4.02 17.64 0.99
N HIS A 259 3.05 16.77 0.68
CA HIS A 259 2.23 16.94 -0.53
C HIS A 259 0.73 16.77 -0.29
N ASP A 260 0.33 15.82 0.56
CA ASP A 260 -1.07 15.58 0.86
C ASP A 260 -1.58 16.68 1.80
N ARG A 261 -2.76 17.28 1.53
CA ARG A 261 -3.29 18.36 2.37
C ARG A 261 -4.00 17.80 3.62
N ALA A 262 -4.21 18.65 4.61
CA ALA A 262 -4.86 18.25 5.86
C ALA A 262 -6.39 18.33 5.73
N GLY A 263 -6.97 17.32 5.09
CA GLY A 263 -8.42 17.07 5.02
C GLY A 263 -8.79 15.69 5.53
N TYR A 264 -10.01 15.23 5.21
CA TYR A 264 -10.52 13.92 5.63
C TYR A 264 -9.53 12.79 5.35
N TYR A 265 -9.00 12.68 4.13
CA TYR A 265 -8.14 11.57 3.71
C TYR A 265 -6.98 11.32 4.67
N LEU A 266 -6.31 12.40 5.10
CA LEU A 266 -5.16 12.33 6.01
C LEU A 266 -5.60 12.24 7.47
N CYS A 267 -6.45 13.16 7.92
CA CYS A 267 -6.80 13.28 9.33
C CYS A 267 -7.71 12.13 9.81
N TRP A 268 -8.75 11.75 9.08
CA TRP A 268 -9.59 10.59 9.42
C TRP A 268 -8.79 9.28 9.33
N GLY A 269 -7.90 9.16 8.33
CA GLY A 269 -7.02 7.99 8.20
C GLY A 269 -6.16 7.76 9.45
N CYS A 270 -5.53 8.81 9.98
CA CYS A 270 -4.73 8.69 11.20
C CYS A 270 -5.56 8.62 12.50
N LEU A 271 -6.74 9.26 12.55
CA LEU A 271 -7.58 9.29 13.75
C LEU A 271 -8.52 8.08 13.90
N VAL A 272 -8.87 7.37 12.84
CA VAL A 272 -9.81 6.24 12.87
C VAL A 272 -9.21 4.98 12.27
N TRP A 273 -8.68 5.04 11.05
CA TRP A 273 -8.22 3.85 10.34
C TRP A 273 -6.97 3.21 10.97
N VAL A 274 -6.02 4.01 11.47
CA VAL A 274 -4.88 3.50 12.24
C VAL A 274 -5.36 2.77 13.51
N PRO A 275 -6.15 3.38 14.41
CA PRO A 275 -6.79 2.67 15.53
C PRO A 275 -7.51 1.37 15.14
N SER A 276 -8.38 1.36 14.13
CA SER A 276 -9.20 0.19 13.80
C SER A 276 -8.44 -0.93 13.10
N VAL A 277 -7.47 -0.62 12.23
CA VAL A 277 -6.89 -1.58 11.28
C VAL A 277 -5.43 -1.91 11.59
N TYR A 278 -4.62 -0.95 12.04
CA TYR A 278 -3.20 -1.21 12.32
C TYR A 278 -3.02 -1.98 13.63
N THR A 279 -3.93 -1.78 14.59
CA THR A 279 -3.94 -2.50 15.87
C THR A 279 -4.64 -3.88 15.77
N SER A 280 -5.28 -4.19 14.64
CA SER A 280 -6.18 -5.35 14.54
C SER A 280 -5.53 -6.73 14.73
N PRO A 281 -4.24 -6.99 14.39
CA PRO A 281 -3.61 -8.27 14.70
C PRO A 281 -3.51 -8.53 16.20
N ALA A 282 -3.23 -7.50 17.01
CA ALA A 282 -3.26 -7.62 18.47
C ALA A 282 -4.70 -7.69 18.99
N MET A 283 -5.64 -6.93 18.41
CA MET A 283 -7.07 -6.96 18.77
C MET A 283 -7.68 -8.37 18.61
N TYR A 284 -7.27 -9.10 17.57
CA TYR A 284 -7.62 -10.50 17.34
C TYR A 284 -7.13 -11.43 18.45
N LEU A 285 -5.85 -11.30 18.82
CA LEU A 285 -5.20 -12.17 19.80
C LEU A 285 -5.79 -12.03 21.22
N VAL A 286 -6.51 -10.94 21.52
CA VAL A 286 -7.19 -10.76 22.82
C VAL A 286 -8.17 -11.88 23.11
N GLN A 287 -8.93 -12.37 22.11
CA GLN A 287 -9.87 -13.50 22.27
C GLN A 287 -9.31 -14.84 21.79
N ASN A 288 -8.13 -14.82 21.15
CA ASN A 288 -7.51 -15.99 20.52
C ASN A 288 -6.09 -16.21 21.09
N PRO A 289 -5.95 -16.63 22.38
CA PRO A 289 -4.65 -16.91 22.98
C PRO A 289 -4.02 -18.17 22.35
N ILE A 290 -3.08 -17.96 21.42
CA ILE A 290 -2.34 -19.03 20.74
C ILE A 290 -0.99 -19.23 21.43
N ASN A 291 -0.58 -20.48 21.66
CA ASN A 291 0.75 -20.84 22.15
C ASN A 291 1.62 -21.29 20.97
N LEU A 292 2.64 -20.52 20.63
CA LEU A 292 3.59 -20.77 19.53
C LEU A 292 4.74 -21.69 19.96
N GLY A 293 5.12 -21.62 21.24
CA GLY A 293 6.35 -22.19 21.76
C GLY A 293 7.56 -21.27 21.53
N THR A 294 8.47 -21.23 22.52
CA THR A 294 9.64 -20.35 22.54
C THR A 294 10.46 -20.32 21.25
N PRO A 295 10.75 -21.45 20.55
CA PRO A 295 11.54 -21.40 19.32
C PRO A 295 10.84 -20.64 18.18
N LEU A 296 9.54 -20.86 17.97
CA LEU A 296 8.77 -20.19 16.92
C LEU A 296 8.53 -18.72 17.29
N ALA A 297 8.20 -18.43 18.55
CA ALA A 297 8.06 -17.07 19.05
C ALA A 297 9.35 -16.24 18.85
N LEU A 298 10.52 -16.80 19.19
CA LEU A 298 11.82 -16.15 18.97
C LEU A 298 12.13 -15.99 17.48
N ALA A 299 11.87 -17.00 16.65
CA ALA A 299 12.11 -16.93 15.21
C ALA A 299 11.29 -15.79 14.57
N ILE A 300 9.99 -15.71 14.86
CA ILE A 300 9.10 -14.64 14.39
C ILE A 300 9.58 -13.27 14.89
N PHE A 301 9.92 -13.16 16.17
CA PHE A 301 10.41 -11.90 16.74
C PHE A 301 11.72 -11.42 16.09
N ILE A 302 12.71 -12.29 15.95
CA ILE A 302 14.00 -11.96 15.32
C ILE A 302 13.80 -11.57 13.85
N THR A 303 12.98 -12.31 13.09
CA THR A 303 12.64 -11.97 11.71
C THR A 303 11.94 -10.62 11.61
N GLY A 304 10.95 -10.34 12.46
CA GLY A 304 10.24 -9.06 12.47
C GLY A 304 11.16 -7.87 12.81
N VAL A 305 12.02 -8.00 13.83
CA VAL A 305 13.00 -6.98 14.18
C VAL A 305 14.01 -6.76 13.04
N LEU A 306 14.46 -7.82 12.38
CA LEU A 306 15.34 -7.73 11.21
C LEU A 306 14.65 -6.97 10.06
N MET A 307 13.37 -7.24 9.77
CA MET A 307 12.62 -6.51 8.75
C MET A 307 12.48 -5.02 9.09
N VAL A 308 12.11 -4.67 10.32
CA VAL A 308 12.09 -3.26 10.77
C VAL A 308 13.48 -2.61 10.63
N GLY A 309 14.55 -3.34 10.92
CA GLY A 309 15.93 -2.89 10.75
C GLY A 309 16.33 -2.64 9.29
N ILE A 310 15.98 -3.54 8.36
CA ILE A 310 16.26 -3.40 6.92
C ILE A 310 15.48 -2.22 6.33
N ASN A 311 14.20 -2.08 6.70
CA ASN A 311 13.37 -0.92 6.33
C ASN A 311 14.02 0.39 6.78
N TYR A 312 14.47 0.46 8.04
CA TYR A 312 15.18 1.63 8.56
C TYR A 312 16.50 1.89 7.83
N ASP A 313 17.30 0.86 7.54
CA ASP A 313 18.58 1.04 6.86
C ASP A 313 18.42 1.53 5.42
N ALA A 314 17.38 1.06 4.70
CA ALA A 314 17.07 1.56 3.36
C ALA A 314 16.79 3.07 3.36
N ASP A 315 15.99 3.57 4.30
CA ASP A 315 15.74 5.01 4.44
C ASP A 315 16.97 5.80 4.89
N ARG A 316 17.70 5.28 5.89
CA ARG A 316 18.96 5.85 6.39
C ARG A 316 20.00 5.98 5.29
N GLN A 317 20.16 4.95 4.45
CA GLN A 317 21.08 4.93 3.31
C GLN A 317 20.76 6.06 2.32
N ARG A 318 19.48 6.25 1.96
CA ARG A 318 19.03 7.35 1.09
C ARG A 318 19.28 8.73 1.70
N GLN A 319 19.03 8.89 3.00
CA GLN A 319 19.25 10.16 3.69
C GLN A 319 20.74 10.50 3.79
N ASN A 320 21.57 9.57 4.24
CA ASN A 320 23.02 9.75 4.36
C ASN A 320 23.65 10.04 2.99
N PHE A 321 23.24 9.33 1.94
CA PHE A 321 23.67 9.57 0.57
C PHE A 321 23.37 11.00 0.09
N ARG A 322 22.15 11.51 0.36
CA ARG A 322 21.76 12.87 0.00
C ARG A 322 22.50 13.92 0.83
N ALA A 323 22.65 13.70 2.14
CA ALA A 323 23.41 14.58 3.04
C ALA A 323 24.89 14.69 2.64
N ALA A 324 25.51 13.57 2.25
CA ALA A 324 26.87 13.51 1.74
C ALA A 324 27.03 14.04 0.30
N SER A 325 25.95 14.51 -0.35
CA SER A 325 25.95 14.93 -1.76
C SER A 325 26.56 13.88 -2.70
N GLY A 326 26.25 12.60 -2.45
CA GLY A 326 26.78 11.45 -3.19
C GLY A 326 28.17 10.95 -2.78
N LYS A 327 28.90 11.69 -1.92
CA LYS A 327 30.25 11.32 -1.46
C LYS A 327 30.21 10.38 -0.24
N THR A 328 29.61 9.20 -0.42
CA THR A 328 29.56 8.17 0.62
C THR A 328 29.78 6.79 0.03
N ASN A 329 30.24 5.85 0.86
CA ASN A 329 30.26 4.44 0.50
C ASN A 329 28.91 3.79 0.87
N VAL A 330 28.42 2.93 -0.01
CA VAL A 330 27.21 2.12 0.13
C VAL A 330 27.65 0.66 0.07
N TRP A 331 27.48 -0.07 1.18
CA TRP A 331 27.96 -1.45 1.35
C TRP A 331 29.44 -1.64 1.01
N GLY A 332 30.30 -0.72 1.47
CA GLY A 332 31.75 -0.76 1.27
C GLY A 332 32.25 -0.15 -0.04
N CYS A 333 31.45 -0.18 -1.11
CA CYS A 333 31.77 0.42 -2.41
C CYS A 333 31.37 1.90 -2.48
N PRO A 334 31.99 2.73 -3.34
CA PRO A 334 31.49 4.08 -3.63
C PRO A 334 30.03 4.06 -4.12
N ALA A 335 29.22 5.05 -3.74
CA ALA A 335 27.84 5.14 -4.18
C ALA A 335 27.73 5.34 -5.71
N GLU A 336 26.94 4.51 -6.38
CA GLU A 336 26.54 4.74 -7.77
C GLU A 336 25.24 5.55 -7.81
N PHE A 337 25.15 6.55 -8.69
CA PHE A 337 23.96 7.38 -8.80
C PHE A 337 23.86 8.10 -10.15
N ILE A 338 22.64 8.54 -10.47
CA ILE A 338 22.34 9.40 -11.60
C ILE A 338 22.11 10.83 -11.08
N VAL A 339 22.74 11.82 -11.73
CA VAL A 339 22.48 13.25 -11.48
C VAL A 339 21.31 13.69 -12.36
N ALA A 340 20.11 13.71 -11.79
CA ALA A 340 18.90 14.13 -12.49
C ALA A 340 18.74 15.65 -12.46
N CYS A 341 18.48 16.26 -13.62
CA CYS A 341 18.14 17.68 -13.71
C CYS A 341 16.61 17.85 -13.82
N TYR A 342 16.04 18.77 -13.06
CA TYR A 342 14.62 19.11 -13.13
C TYR A 342 14.40 20.62 -13.04
N GLU A 343 13.29 21.07 -13.59
CA GLU A 343 12.85 22.46 -13.52
C GLU A 343 11.77 22.59 -12.45
N THR A 344 11.85 23.65 -11.63
CA THR A 344 10.79 23.97 -10.66
C THR A 344 9.63 24.70 -11.34
N GLU A 345 8.50 24.82 -10.65
CA GLU A 345 7.35 25.61 -11.12
C GLU A 345 7.67 27.11 -11.35
N LYS A 346 8.80 27.59 -10.83
CA LYS A 346 9.32 28.96 -11.02
C LYS A 346 10.37 29.07 -12.15
N GLY A 347 10.61 28.01 -12.91
CA GLY A 347 11.63 27.97 -13.97
C GLY A 347 13.07 27.70 -13.48
N GLU A 348 13.30 27.61 -12.16
CA GLU A 348 14.64 27.35 -11.62
C GLU A 348 15.08 25.91 -11.96
N LYS A 349 16.23 25.75 -12.62
CA LYS A 349 16.86 24.44 -12.85
C LYS A 349 17.57 23.96 -11.58
N LYS A 350 17.14 22.82 -11.05
CA LYS A 350 17.73 22.17 -9.86
C LYS A 350 18.25 20.78 -10.20
N LYS A 351 19.28 20.35 -9.47
CA LYS A 351 19.86 19.01 -9.58
C LYS A 351 19.38 18.16 -8.40
N SER A 352 19.16 16.87 -8.65
CA SER A 352 18.83 15.85 -7.64
C SER A 352 19.68 14.61 -7.88
N LEU A 353 20.00 13.87 -6.82
CA LEU A 353 20.77 12.64 -6.91
C LEU A 353 19.84 11.43 -6.75
N LEU A 354 19.86 10.51 -7.73
CA LEU A 354 19.09 9.27 -7.74
C LEU A 354 20.04 8.09 -7.47
N LEU A 355 19.95 7.49 -6.29
CA LEU A 355 20.84 6.41 -5.84
C LEU A 355 20.52 5.09 -6.55
N THR A 356 21.51 4.50 -7.23
CA THR A 356 21.40 3.25 -8.00
C THR A 356 22.18 2.07 -7.38
N SER A 357 22.76 2.23 -6.19
CA SER A 357 23.43 1.15 -5.45
C SER A 357 22.78 0.89 -4.08
N GLY A 358 23.18 -0.22 -3.44
CA GLY A 358 22.59 -0.68 -2.18
C GLY A 358 21.15 -1.13 -2.34
N TRP A 359 20.30 -0.85 -1.33
CA TRP A 359 18.88 -1.20 -1.34
C TRP A 359 18.15 -0.59 -2.54
N TRP A 360 18.52 0.64 -2.91
CA TRP A 360 17.94 1.40 -4.02
C TRP A 360 18.46 0.97 -5.40
N GLY A 361 19.48 0.10 -5.44
CA GLY A 361 19.89 -0.63 -6.65
C GLY A 361 19.13 -1.94 -6.86
N LEU A 362 18.56 -2.55 -5.81
CA LEU A 362 17.78 -3.79 -5.91
C LEU A 362 16.37 -3.54 -6.47
N ALA A 363 15.70 -2.50 -5.96
CA ALA A 363 14.41 -2.03 -6.45
C ALA A 363 14.16 -0.57 -6.07
N ARG A 364 13.43 0.17 -6.91
CA ARG A 364 13.16 1.62 -6.74
C ARG A 364 12.45 1.94 -5.42
N HIS A 365 11.63 1.01 -4.93
CA HIS A 365 10.94 1.07 -3.64
C HIS A 365 11.23 -0.15 -2.76
N PHE A 366 12.48 -0.66 -2.75
CA PHE A 366 12.85 -1.85 -1.97
C PHE A 366 12.37 -1.82 -0.51
N HIS A 367 12.45 -0.66 0.15
CA HIS A 367 12.00 -0.42 1.53
C HIS A 367 10.54 -0.83 1.84
N TYR A 368 9.67 -1.00 0.84
CA TYR A 368 8.31 -1.53 1.03
C TYR A 368 8.26 -3.05 1.21
N VAL A 369 9.26 -3.81 0.73
CA VAL A 369 9.34 -5.26 0.97
C VAL A 369 9.51 -5.58 2.47
N PRO A 370 10.52 -5.06 3.19
CA PRO A 370 10.65 -5.29 4.62
C PRO A 370 9.54 -4.60 5.44
N GLU A 371 8.89 -3.55 4.92
CA GLU A 371 7.70 -2.96 5.55
C GLU A 371 6.53 -3.96 5.62
N VAL A 372 6.20 -4.61 4.48
CA VAL A 372 5.16 -5.65 4.43
C VAL A 372 5.59 -6.90 5.21
N LEU A 373 6.85 -7.32 5.13
CA LEU A 373 7.33 -8.50 5.87
C LEU A 373 7.38 -8.28 7.39
N ALA A 374 7.64 -7.05 7.85
CA ALA A 374 7.48 -6.68 9.26
C ALA A 374 6.00 -6.78 9.67
N ALA A 375 5.09 -6.24 8.87
CA ALA A 375 3.65 -6.34 9.10
C ALA A 375 3.15 -7.80 9.15
N VAL A 376 3.64 -8.67 8.27
CA VAL A 376 3.36 -10.11 8.33
C VAL A 376 3.94 -10.71 9.61
N SER A 377 5.14 -10.30 10.05
CA SER A 377 5.80 -10.85 11.25
C SER A 377 5.04 -10.59 12.55
N TRP A 378 4.32 -9.48 12.71
CA TRP A 378 3.43 -9.29 13.87
C TRP A 378 1.99 -9.78 13.66
N THR A 379 1.67 -10.31 12.48
CA THR A 379 0.35 -10.88 12.15
C THR A 379 0.36 -12.40 12.16
N ILE A 380 1.46 -13.03 11.73
CA ILE A 380 1.67 -14.48 11.74
C ILE A 380 1.60 -15.17 13.13
N PRO A 381 1.74 -14.49 14.29
CA PRO A 381 1.37 -15.08 15.58
C PRO A 381 -0.08 -15.55 15.69
N ALA A 382 -0.98 -15.08 14.82
CA ALA A 382 -2.34 -15.59 14.69
C ALA A 382 -2.43 -16.96 13.97
N LEU A 383 -1.35 -17.44 13.34
CA LEU A 383 -1.30 -18.66 12.52
C LEU A 383 -2.41 -18.69 11.46
N ALA A 384 -2.76 -19.86 10.93
CA ALA A 384 -3.86 -20.03 9.96
C ALA A 384 -5.26 -20.09 10.62
N SER A 385 -5.43 -19.49 11.81
CA SER A 385 -6.69 -19.61 12.59
C SER A 385 -7.86 -18.80 12.02
N SER A 386 -7.58 -17.65 11.40
CA SER A 386 -8.57 -16.82 10.70
C SER A 386 -7.90 -15.96 9.62
N PRO A 387 -8.55 -15.69 8.47
CA PRO A 387 -8.07 -14.71 7.50
C PRO A 387 -8.16 -13.26 8.03
N ALA A 388 -9.00 -12.99 9.03
CA ALA A 388 -9.27 -11.64 9.51
C ALA A 388 -8.01 -10.83 9.94
N PRO A 389 -7.10 -11.34 10.81
CA PRO A 389 -5.90 -10.59 11.19
C PRO A 389 -4.98 -10.23 10.00
N TYR A 390 -4.97 -11.04 8.93
CA TYR A 390 -4.17 -10.78 7.72
C TYR A 390 -4.70 -9.63 6.86
N PHE A 391 -5.92 -9.13 7.13
CA PHE A 391 -6.45 -7.93 6.47
C PHE A 391 -5.48 -6.75 6.55
N TYR A 392 -4.82 -6.54 7.70
CA TYR A 392 -3.85 -5.45 7.86
C TYR A 392 -2.66 -5.57 6.89
N SER A 393 -2.02 -6.75 6.83
CA SER A 393 -0.87 -6.97 5.95
C SER A 393 -1.24 -6.89 4.46
N ILE A 394 -2.41 -7.40 4.08
CA ILE A 394 -2.93 -7.32 2.70
C ILE A 394 -3.24 -5.87 2.33
N PHE A 395 -3.95 -5.14 3.20
CA PHE A 395 -4.22 -3.71 3.04
C PHE A 395 -2.92 -2.90 2.86
N LEU A 396 -1.91 -3.16 3.72
CA LEU A 396 -0.63 -2.46 3.66
C LEU A 396 0.12 -2.76 2.35
N ALA A 397 0.12 -4.01 1.89
CA ALA A 397 0.72 -4.37 0.60
C ALA A 397 0.07 -3.63 -0.58
N ILE A 398 -1.27 -3.53 -0.60
CA ILE A 398 -2.03 -2.78 -1.61
C ILE A 398 -1.71 -1.28 -1.52
N LEU A 399 -1.72 -0.71 -0.31
CA LEU A 399 -1.43 0.70 -0.06
C LEU A 399 -0.02 1.10 -0.53
N LEU A 400 0.99 0.28 -0.21
CA LEU A 400 2.37 0.53 -0.61
C LEU A 400 2.60 0.31 -2.11
N THR A 401 1.85 -0.60 -2.72
CA THR A 401 1.86 -0.79 -4.18
C THR A 401 1.31 0.43 -4.90
N ASP A 402 0.11 0.92 -4.55
CA ASP A 402 -0.43 2.19 -5.07
C ASP A 402 0.55 3.35 -4.83
N ARG A 403 1.09 3.47 -3.60
CA ARG A 403 2.09 4.50 -3.25
C ARG A 403 3.34 4.46 -4.14
N ALA A 404 3.85 3.27 -4.48
CA ALA A 404 4.98 3.11 -5.40
C ALA A 404 4.65 3.61 -6.81
N TYR A 405 3.52 3.16 -7.39
CA TYR A 405 3.10 3.62 -8.72
C TYR A 405 2.86 5.14 -8.79
N ARG A 406 2.28 5.72 -7.74
CA ARG A 406 2.08 7.18 -7.64
C ARG A 406 3.39 7.96 -7.57
N ASP A 407 4.39 7.47 -6.82
CA ASP A 407 5.68 8.15 -6.70
C ASP A 407 6.58 7.93 -7.92
N ASP A 408 6.50 6.77 -8.58
CA ASP A 408 7.17 6.52 -9.87
C ASP A 408 6.62 7.45 -10.96
N ALA A 409 5.29 7.57 -11.08
CA ALA A 409 4.66 8.51 -12.01
C ALA A 409 5.04 9.98 -11.75
N ARG A 410 5.13 10.39 -10.46
CA ARG A 410 5.65 11.71 -10.07
C ARG A 410 7.10 11.89 -10.50
N CYS A 411 7.95 10.89 -10.25
CA CYS A 411 9.37 10.97 -10.58
C CYS A 411 9.62 10.96 -12.10
N ALA A 412 8.83 10.21 -12.86
CA ALA A 412 8.80 10.25 -14.32
C ALA A 412 8.46 11.66 -14.85
N HIS A 413 7.41 12.30 -14.31
CA HIS A 413 7.04 13.65 -14.70
C HIS A 413 8.11 14.69 -14.32
N LYS A 414 8.72 14.54 -13.14
CA LYS A 414 9.72 15.48 -12.61
C LYS A 414 11.09 15.39 -13.28
N TYR A 415 11.63 14.18 -13.45
CA TYR A 415 13.01 13.97 -13.94
C TYR A 415 13.10 13.50 -15.40
N ARG A 416 11.97 13.20 -16.06
CA ARG A 416 11.86 12.92 -17.51
C ARG A 416 12.88 11.89 -18.00
N GLN A 417 13.78 12.23 -18.94
CA GLN A 417 14.81 11.31 -19.44
C GLN A 417 15.70 10.73 -18.33
N ASP A 418 16.00 11.48 -17.26
CA ASP A 418 16.85 10.97 -16.19
C ASP A 418 16.12 9.95 -15.30
N TRP A 419 14.78 9.97 -15.28
CA TRP A 419 13.99 8.87 -14.68
C TRP A 419 14.03 7.62 -15.56
N LYS A 420 13.96 7.76 -16.89
CA LYS A 420 14.06 6.59 -17.80
C LYS A 420 15.37 5.84 -17.60
N LYS A 421 16.51 6.55 -17.58
CA LYS A 421 17.84 6.00 -17.23
C LYS A 421 17.86 5.32 -15.86
N TYR A 422 17.16 5.89 -14.87
CA TYR A 422 17.04 5.29 -13.53
C TYR A 422 16.25 3.99 -13.56
N CYS A 423 15.13 3.92 -14.29
CA CYS A 423 14.34 2.71 -14.49
C CYS A 423 15.07 1.65 -15.32
N GLU A 424 15.91 2.04 -16.28
CA GLU A 424 16.79 1.13 -17.03
C GLU A 424 17.85 0.50 -16.10
N ARG A 425 18.47 1.28 -15.22
CA ARG A 425 19.45 0.80 -14.24
C ARG A 425 18.82 -0.02 -13.10
N VAL A 426 17.62 0.34 -12.67
CA VAL A 426 16.87 -0.30 -11.56
C VAL A 426 15.46 -0.65 -12.06
N PRO A 427 15.29 -1.77 -12.80
CA PRO A 427 14.03 -2.12 -13.46
C PRO A 427 12.92 -2.54 -12.48
N SER A 428 13.28 -3.14 -11.35
CA SER A 428 12.34 -3.59 -10.32
C SER A 428 11.69 -2.40 -9.59
N LEU A 429 10.36 -2.34 -9.57
CA LEU A 429 9.64 -1.30 -8.81
C LEU A 429 9.68 -1.57 -7.29
N ILE A 430 9.18 -2.73 -6.84
CA ILE A 430 9.15 -3.14 -5.42
C ILE A 430 9.96 -4.43 -5.21
N LEU A 431 9.60 -5.52 -5.91
CA LEU A 431 10.24 -6.83 -5.76
C LEU A 431 11.48 -6.94 -6.67
N PRO A 432 12.69 -7.15 -6.12
CA PRO A 432 13.90 -7.35 -6.91
C PRO A 432 13.85 -8.63 -7.76
N LYS A 433 14.29 -8.55 -9.02
CA LYS A 433 14.40 -9.71 -9.93
C LYS A 433 15.15 -10.92 -9.36
N ILE A 434 16.12 -10.70 -8.46
CA ILE A 434 16.87 -11.79 -7.82
C ILE A 434 15.97 -12.64 -6.89
N LEU A 435 15.00 -12.03 -6.19
CA LEU A 435 14.04 -12.75 -5.36
C LEU A 435 13.01 -13.52 -6.19
N THR A 436 12.72 -13.08 -7.42
CA THR A 436 11.80 -13.80 -8.33
C THR A 436 12.48 -14.92 -9.13
N ALA A 437 13.81 -14.93 -9.24
CA ALA A 437 14.56 -15.93 -10.00
C ALA A 437 14.76 -17.25 -9.23
N GLU A 438 14.93 -17.18 -7.91
CA GLU A 438 15.13 -18.37 -7.06
C GLU A 438 13.84 -18.96 -6.48
N VAL A 439 12.77 -18.16 -6.37
CA VAL A 439 11.45 -18.66 -5.94
C VAL A 439 10.76 -19.40 -7.08
N ARG A 440 11.14 -20.67 -7.29
CA ARG A 440 10.27 -21.63 -7.97
C ARG A 440 8.94 -21.69 -7.23
N LEU A 441 7.84 -21.53 -7.96
CA LEU A 441 6.45 -21.44 -7.46
C LEU A 441 5.98 -22.63 -6.60
N SER A 442 6.74 -23.73 -6.55
CA SER A 442 6.51 -24.89 -5.67
C SER A 442 6.49 -24.57 -4.17
N SER A 443 7.03 -23.43 -3.73
CA SER A 443 7.05 -23.04 -2.31
C SER A 443 5.90 -22.12 -1.90
N LEU A 444 5.20 -21.50 -2.87
CA LEU A 444 4.11 -20.54 -2.64
C LEU A 444 2.71 -21.18 -2.64
N SER A 445 2.57 -22.39 -3.17
CA SER A 445 1.31 -23.17 -3.11
C SER A 445 0.79 -23.32 -1.68
N CYS A 446 1.68 -23.59 -0.72
CA CYS A 446 1.32 -23.71 0.71
C CYS A 446 0.83 -22.40 1.38
N LEU A 447 0.94 -21.25 0.72
CA LEU A 447 0.48 -19.95 1.24
C LEU A 447 -0.82 -19.44 0.58
N VAL A 448 -1.31 -20.13 -0.45
CA VAL A 448 -2.45 -19.67 -1.27
C VAL A 448 -3.65 -20.64 -1.25
N GLU A 449 -3.50 -21.84 -0.68
CA GLU A 449 -4.65 -22.72 -0.41
C GLU A 449 -5.50 -22.22 0.76
N PHE A 450 -6.36 -21.23 0.49
CA PHE A 450 -7.54 -20.88 1.31
C PHE A 450 -8.75 -21.66 0.79
N PRO A 451 -9.19 -22.78 1.41
CA PRO A 451 -10.14 -23.70 0.78
C PRO A 451 -11.62 -23.25 0.75
N TYR A 452 -11.92 -22.00 1.17
CA TYR A 452 -13.30 -21.59 1.50
C TYR A 452 -13.78 -20.26 0.90
N LEU A 453 -13.07 -19.67 -0.08
CA LEU A 453 -13.45 -18.35 -0.62
C LEU A 453 -13.62 -18.23 -2.15
N LEU A 454 -13.37 -19.28 -2.94
CA LEU A 454 -13.49 -19.20 -4.40
C LEU A 454 -14.22 -20.40 -5.01
N ALA A 455 -15.55 -20.33 -5.01
CA ALA A 455 -16.37 -21.11 -5.94
C ALA A 455 -16.20 -20.54 -7.37
N GLY A 456 -15.34 -21.17 -8.17
CA GLY A 456 -15.31 -20.97 -9.63
C GLY A 456 -14.66 -19.67 -10.13
N GLY A 457 -13.34 -19.55 -10.03
CA GLY A 457 -12.59 -18.49 -10.73
C GLY A 457 -11.08 -18.55 -10.49
N LYS A 458 -10.31 -19.06 -11.46
CA LYS A 458 -8.83 -19.00 -11.40
C LYS A 458 -8.36 -17.62 -11.85
N PHE A 459 -7.82 -16.83 -10.93
CA PHE A 459 -7.11 -15.60 -11.26
C PHE A 459 -5.70 -15.93 -11.78
N TYR A 460 -5.38 -15.45 -12.99
CA TYR A 460 -4.02 -15.40 -13.48
C TYR A 460 -3.43 -14.01 -13.18
N TRP A 461 -2.22 -13.97 -12.63
CA TRP A 461 -1.41 -12.76 -12.58
C TRP A 461 -0.58 -12.68 -13.86
N ASP A 462 -0.90 -11.74 -14.75
CA ASP A 462 -0.08 -11.46 -15.92
C ASP A 462 0.64 -10.12 -15.76
N THR A 463 1.97 -10.14 -15.82
CA THR A 463 2.84 -8.98 -15.58
C THR A 463 3.20 -8.28 -16.89
N VAL A 464 2.20 -7.87 -17.67
CA VAL A 464 2.40 -7.04 -18.88
C VAL A 464 1.29 -5.98 -19.01
N GLU A 465 1.51 -4.80 -18.43
CA GLU A 465 0.68 -3.62 -18.76
C GLU A 465 1.55 -2.35 -18.87
N TYR A 466 2.21 -2.23 -20.03
CA TYR A 466 3.00 -1.05 -20.39
C TYR A 466 3.02 -0.85 -21.92
N THR A 467 1.87 -0.52 -22.53
CA THR A 467 1.74 0.19 -23.84
C THR A 467 0.29 0.34 -24.32
N GLN A 468 -0.54 1.15 -23.62
CA GLN A 468 -1.70 1.78 -24.29
C GLN A 468 -1.86 3.25 -23.85
N ASN A 469 -2.15 4.10 -24.85
CA ASN A 469 -2.46 5.54 -24.82
C ASN A 469 -1.27 6.53 -24.91
N THR A 470 -0.84 6.84 -26.15
CA THR A 470 -1.19 8.10 -26.84
C THR A 470 -0.67 8.12 -28.28
N PHE A 471 -1.57 7.98 -29.24
CA PHE A 471 -1.49 8.64 -30.56
C PHE A 471 -2.93 8.94 -31.03
N GLN A 472 -3.47 10.07 -30.59
CA GLN A 472 -4.47 10.76 -31.39
C GLN A 472 -3.71 11.64 -32.38
N PHE A 473 -3.87 11.37 -33.67
CA PHE A 473 -3.48 12.30 -34.72
C PHE A 473 -4.74 12.95 -35.29
N ASP A 474 -4.85 14.26 -35.10
CA ASP A 474 -5.66 15.08 -35.99
C ASP A 474 -4.97 15.12 -37.36
N ASN A 475 -5.75 14.89 -38.42
CA ASN A 475 -5.44 15.09 -39.84
C ASN A 475 -4.28 14.26 -40.47
N GLY A 476 -4.67 13.32 -41.33
CA GLY A 476 -4.18 13.30 -42.72
C GLY A 476 -2.93 12.48 -43.04
N ASN A 477 -3.14 11.42 -43.83
CA ASN A 477 -2.17 10.63 -44.60
C ASN A 477 -0.80 11.30 -44.91
N ALA A 478 0.27 10.80 -44.27
CA ALA A 478 1.59 10.60 -44.87
C ALA A 478 2.44 9.67 -43.96
N ASP A 479 3.46 9.03 -44.55
CA ASP A 479 4.60 8.38 -43.88
C ASP A 479 4.37 7.13 -43.01
N VAL A 480 3.99 6.02 -43.68
CA VAL A 480 4.12 4.64 -43.14
C VAL A 480 5.50 4.01 -43.44
N ASN A 481 6.40 4.73 -44.13
CA ASN A 481 7.68 4.20 -44.63
C ASN A 481 8.90 4.37 -43.69
N LEU A 482 8.70 4.71 -42.41
CA LEU A 482 9.81 4.82 -41.43
C LEU A 482 9.75 3.77 -40.29
N ALA A 483 8.62 3.08 -40.13
CA ALA A 483 8.46 2.05 -39.08
C ALA A 483 9.07 0.69 -39.49
N THR A 484 9.05 0.37 -40.78
CA THR A 484 9.53 -0.91 -41.34
C THR A 484 11.05 -1.05 -41.24
N ASP A 485 11.79 0.04 -41.52
CA ASP A 485 13.26 0.07 -41.47
C ASP A 485 13.84 0.01 -40.05
N MET A 486 13.01 0.08 -39.00
CA MET A 486 13.43 0.04 -37.59
C MET A 486 13.03 -1.23 -36.83
N GLY A 487 12.49 -2.26 -37.50
CA GLY A 487 12.38 -3.62 -36.96
C GLY A 487 11.47 -3.80 -35.73
N ALA A 488 10.46 -2.95 -35.54
CA ALA A 488 9.58 -2.97 -34.37
C ALA A 488 8.31 -3.83 -34.61
N TYR A 489 8.39 -5.12 -34.27
CA TYR A 489 7.22 -6.02 -34.30
C TYR A 489 6.25 -5.74 -33.14
N GLY A 490 5.00 -5.40 -33.46
CA GLY A 490 3.89 -5.35 -32.50
C GLY A 490 3.13 -6.68 -32.44
N ARG A 491 2.98 -7.28 -31.25
CA ARG A 491 2.20 -8.52 -31.07
C ARG A 491 0.70 -8.29 -31.29
N SER A 492 0.09 -9.17 -32.06
CA SER A 492 -1.28 -9.07 -32.56
C SER A 492 -2.35 -9.57 -31.58
N HIS A 493 -2.95 -8.65 -30.82
CA HIS A 493 -4.23 -8.87 -30.14
C HIS A 493 -5.34 -7.91 -30.58
N THR A 494 -5.14 -7.23 -31.71
CA THR A 494 -6.01 -6.13 -32.18
C THR A 494 -6.53 -6.34 -33.61
N LEU A 495 -6.67 -7.60 -34.06
CA LEU A 495 -7.15 -7.95 -35.43
C LEU A 495 -8.51 -8.66 -35.49
N LEU A 496 -9.23 -8.78 -34.37
CA LEU A 496 -10.60 -9.34 -34.32
C LEU A 496 -11.68 -8.35 -33.85
N GLN A 497 -11.36 -7.06 -33.82
CA GLN A 497 -12.34 -5.99 -33.59
C GLN A 497 -12.25 -4.90 -34.65
N ASN A 498 -12.63 -5.22 -35.89
CA ASN A 498 -13.53 -4.35 -36.67
C ASN A 498 -14.05 -5.01 -37.97
N ARG A 499 -15.37 -5.20 -38.02
CA ARG A 499 -16.24 -5.18 -39.22
C ARG A 499 -15.83 -6.04 -40.44
N VAL A 500 -16.22 -7.32 -40.39
CA VAL A 500 -16.75 -8.01 -41.58
C VAL A 500 -18.13 -8.58 -41.22
N PRO A 501 -19.22 -8.18 -41.91
CA PRO A 501 -20.52 -8.81 -41.72
C PRO A 501 -20.52 -10.18 -42.40
N ILE A 502 -20.58 -11.25 -41.62
CA ILE A 502 -20.66 -12.63 -42.15
C ILE A 502 -22.10 -12.86 -42.65
N HIS A 503 -22.33 -12.55 -43.93
CA HIS A 503 -23.48 -13.03 -44.69
C HIS A 503 -23.03 -14.17 -45.60
N GLY A 504 -23.72 -15.32 -45.49
CA GLY A 504 -23.39 -16.52 -46.24
C GLY A 504 -22.46 -17.45 -45.47
N THR A 505 -22.98 -18.62 -45.12
CA THR A 505 -22.18 -19.74 -44.64
C THR A 505 -21.46 -20.39 -45.82
N ASP A 506 -20.14 -20.26 -45.90
CA ASP A 506 -19.27 -21.23 -46.59
C ASP A 506 -17.89 -21.29 -45.90
N ASN A 507 -17.58 -22.49 -45.41
CA ASN A 507 -16.37 -22.97 -44.71
C ASN A 507 -15.32 -21.98 -44.15
N LEU A 508 -15.31 -21.86 -42.82
CA LEU A 508 -14.19 -21.33 -42.01
C LEU A 508 -12.84 -22.00 -42.34
N ILE A 509 -12.88 -23.30 -42.68
CA ILE A 509 -11.71 -24.12 -43.01
C ILE A 509 -10.96 -23.55 -44.22
N THR A 510 -11.67 -23.07 -45.26
CA THR A 510 -11.07 -22.53 -46.48
C THR A 510 -10.35 -21.20 -46.21
N VAL A 511 -10.89 -20.38 -45.30
CA VAL A 511 -10.25 -19.13 -44.86
C VAL A 511 -8.96 -19.42 -44.08
N VAL A 512 -8.96 -20.43 -43.20
CA VAL A 512 -7.77 -20.85 -42.45
C VAL A 512 -6.71 -21.48 -43.36
N GLN A 513 -7.10 -22.29 -44.34
CA GLN A 513 -6.17 -22.88 -45.31
C GLN A 513 -5.53 -21.83 -46.23
N ALA A 514 -6.27 -20.80 -46.64
CA ALA A 514 -5.70 -19.67 -47.37
C ALA A 514 -4.67 -18.91 -46.52
N ALA A 515 -5.02 -18.60 -45.26
CA ALA A 515 -4.11 -17.92 -44.34
C ALA A 515 -2.83 -18.71 -44.03
N TYR A 516 -2.88 -20.04 -44.02
CA TYR A 516 -1.71 -20.90 -43.81
C TYR A 516 -0.72 -20.92 -44.99
N LYS A 517 -1.18 -20.64 -46.21
CA LYS A 517 -0.36 -20.75 -47.43
C LYS A 517 0.62 -19.59 -47.63
N ASP A 518 0.33 -18.45 -47.03
CA ASP A 518 1.09 -17.20 -47.18
C ASP A 518 1.97 -16.86 -45.94
N MET A 519 2.08 -17.77 -44.97
CA MET A 519 2.94 -17.60 -43.78
C MET A 519 4.39 -18.00 -44.06
N SER A 520 5.34 -17.24 -43.49
CA SER A 520 6.76 -17.62 -43.52
C SER A 520 7.04 -18.82 -42.62
N ALA A 521 8.10 -19.58 -42.93
CA ALA A 521 8.54 -20.72 -42.13
C ALA A 521 8.75 -20.35 -40.64
N ASP A 522 9.39 -19.21 -40.38
CA ASP A 522 9.61 -18.70 -39.02
C ASP A 522 8.29 -18.46 -38.25
N THR A 523 7.23 -18.05 -38.94
CA THR A 523 5.90 -17.84 -38.34
C THR A 523 5.23 -19.17 -37.99
N LEU A 524 5.43 -20.21 -38.81
CA LEU A 524 4.93 -21.55 -38.55
C LEU A 524 5.68 -22.22 -37.39
N ASP A 525 7.00 -22.02 -37.30
CA ASP A 525 7.81 -22.50 -36.17
C ASP A 525 7.38 -21.86 -34.84
N ASP A 526 7.16 -20.53 -34.79
CA ASP A 526 6.68 -19.85 -33.58
C ASP A 526 5.28 -20.35 -33.13
N ILE A 527 4.39 -20.65 -34.08
CA ILE A 527 3.06 -21.24 -33.80
C ILE A 527 3.22 -22.67 -33.26
N PHE A 528 4.11 -23.48 -33.84
CA PHE A 528 4.40 -24.83 -33.37
C PHE A 528 5.03 -24.83 -31.97
N LEU A 529 6.00 -23.96 -31.70
CA LEU A 529 6.63 -23.78 -30.40
C LEU A 529 5.59 -23.38 -29.34
N THR A 530 4.66 -22.50 -29.71
CA THR A 530 3.55 -22.08 -28.84
C THR A 530 2.61 -23.24 -28.52
N LEU A 531 2.21 -24.05 -29.52
CA LEU A 531 1.37 -25.24 -29.31
C LEU A 531 2.09 -26.31 -28.48
N GLN A 532 3.38 -26.53 -28.69
CA GLN A 532 4.19 -27.46 -27.92
C GLN A 532 4.30 -27.03 -26.44
N THR A 533 4.45 -25.72 -26.20
CA THR A 533 4.44 -25.13 -24.85
C THR A 533 3.08 -25.33 -24.15
N VAL A 534 1.96 -25.24 -24.89
CA VAL A 534 0.61 -25.50 -24.36
C VAL A 534 0.38 -26.98 -24.05
N CYS A 535 0.91 -27.89 -24.87
CA CYS A 535 0.86 -29.34 -24.61
C CYS A 535 1.70 -29.74 -23.39
N ASP A 536 2.94 -29.26 -23.27
CA ASP A 536 3.82 -29.52 -22.11
C ASP A 536 3.23 -28.99 -20.79
N ALA A 537 2.46 -27.91 -20.84
CA ALA A 537 1.74 -27.35 -19.69
C ALA A 537 0.49 -28.17 -19.29
N SER A 538 -0.06 -28.98 -20.20
CA SER A 538 -1.34 -29.68 -20.01
C SER A 538 -1.19 -31.17 -19.70
N TYR A 539 -0.15 -31.83 -20.25
CA TYR A 539 0.14 -33.25 -20.02
C TYR A 539 1.63 -33.42 -19.71
N GLY A 540 1.95 -33.59 -18.42
CA GLY A 540 3.31 -33.52 -17.90
C GLY A 540 4.33 -34.39 -18.64
N ARG A 541 5.26 -33.72 -19.34
CA ARG A 541 6.49 -34.23 -19.98
C ARG A 541 6.42 -35.65 -20.55
N LYS A 542 6.09 -35.76 -21.83
CA LYS A 542 6.72 -36.75 -22.72
C LYS A 542 7.34 -36.01 -23.91
N HIS A 543 8.63 -36.21 -24.11
CA HIS A 543 9.35 -35.64 -25.25
C HIS A 543 8.72 -36.15 -26.56
N LEU A 544 8.15 -35.23 -27.35
CA LEU A 544 7.67 -35.46 -28.70
C LEU A 544 8.63 -34.81 -29.69
N TYR A 545 9.83 -35.39 -29.84
CA TYR A 545 10.64 -35.21 -31.05
C TYR A 545 11.68 -36.32 -31.21
N ASP A 546 11.61 -37.03 -32.34
CA ASP A 546 12.70 -37.74 -32.99
C ASP A 546 12.56 -37.43 -34.49
N SER A 547 13.63 -36.95 -35.13
CA SER A 547 13.52 -36.04 -36.28
C SER A 547 13.34 -36.70 -37.64
N GLU A 548 13.03 -38.01 -37.71
CA GLU A 548 12.97 -38.77 -38.97
C GLU A 548 11.73 -39.66 -39.18
N LYS A 549 10.76 -39.72 -38.25
CA LYS A 549 9.57 -40.60 -38.43
C LYS A 549 8.25 -39.98 -37.96
N ALA A 550 7.30 -39.86 -38.89
CA ALA A 550 5.92 -39.52 -38.59
C ALA A 550 5.23 -40.63 -37.77
N VAL A 551 4.68 -40.28 -36.61
CA VAL A 551 3.85 -41.18 -35.78
C VAL A 551 2.68 -40.41 -35.15
N LEU A 552 1.46 -40.91 -35.39
CA LEU A 552 0.21 -40.47 -34.78
C LEU A 552 0.03 -41.07 -33.37
N ALA A 553 -0.82 -40.45 -32.55
CA ALA A 553 -1.46 -41.11 -31.42
C ALA A 553 -2.94 -40.74 -31.34
N GLU A 554 -3.81 -41.75 -31.30
CA GLU A 554 -5.27 -41.61 -31.22
C GLU A 554 -5.74 -41.13 -29.83
N SER A 555 -6.96 -40.59 -29.78
CA SER A 555 -7.73 -40.39 -28.56
C SER A 555 -9.12 -40.99 -28.75
N ASP A 556 -9.53 -41.87 -27.82
CA ASP A 556 -10.82 -42.56 -27.84
C ASP A 556 -12.01 -41.58 -27.72
N ARG A 557 -12.48 -41.04 -28.86
CA ARG A 557 -13.90 -40.70 -29.20
C ARG A 557 -14.06 -39.97 -30.56
N GLY A 558 -13.58 -40.59 -31.64
CA GLY A 558 -14.30 -40.65 -32.93
C GLY A 558 -14.27 -39.48 -33.93
N SER A 559 -13.68 -39.75 -35.12
CA SER A 559 -14.04 -39.25 -36.47
C SER A 559 -13.89 -37.74 -36.78
N LEU A 560 -13.44 -37.22 -37.94
CA LEU A 560 -12.99 -37.68 -39.29
C LEU A 560 -12.24 -36.45 -39.93
N ALA A 561 -11.38 -36.46 -40.97
CA ALA A 561 -10.77 -37.46 -41.87
C ALA A 561 -9.44 -36.90 -42.46
N PHE A 562 -8.82 -37.60 -43.45
CA PHE A 562 -7.63 -37.15 -44.22
C PHE A 562 -7.97 -36.65 -45.63
N PHE A 563 -7.14 -35.74 -46.17
CA PHE A 563 -6.83 -35.66 -47.62
C PHE A 563 -5.40 -35.13 -47.83
N GLU A 564 -4.57 -35.89 -48.53
CA GLU A 564 -3.34 -35.42 -49.19
C GLU A 564 -3.69 -34.70 -50.50
N PRO A 565 -2.73 -33.96 -51.07
CA PRO A 565 -2.27 -34.36 -52.40
C PRO A 565 -0.74 -34.33 -52.57
N ALA A 566 -0.25 -35.24 -53.42
CA ALA A 566 1.02 -35.12 -54.14
C ALA A 566 1.05 -33.83 -54.99
N GLU A 567 2.18 -33.28 -55.44
CA GLU A 567 3.54 -33.83 -55.65
C GLU A 567 4.64 -33.06 -54.89
#